data_AF-A0A4Q3ULH6-F1
#
_entry.id   AF-A0A4Q3ULH6-F1
#
_cell.length_a   1.000
_cell.length_b   1.000
_cell.length_c   1.000
_cell.angle_alpha   90.00
_cell.angle_beta   90.00
_cell.angle_gamma   90.00
#
_symmetry.space_group_name_H-M   'P 1'
#
loop_
_entity.id
_entity.type
_entity.pdbx_description
1 polymer ?
#
loop_
_entity_poly.entity_id
_entity_poly.type
_entity_poly.pdbx_seq_one_letter_code
_entity_poly.pdbx_strand_id
1 'polypeptide(L)'
;MRGRARAIHAERELRAKHPLAIRWFHWINFPVITLMVWSGLMILWANNVFTVLGHRVITSDSLEHPLAPFDQLLTHTGRPVGEEPYTLGFRLAEGMWWHFAIAWLFAINGVVYVAYLLRSGAWRTIVPSRSAIREAIHVVLVDLHLSKRPLPDRKYNAAQQIAYTGVIGLGLLALLSGVAIYKPMQLSPLTRLLGGYT
;
A
#
# COMPACT_ATOMS: atom_id res chain seq x y z
N MET A 1 -50.80 8.67 -0.66
CA MET A 1 -49.44 8.14 -0.37
C MET A 1 -48.55 7.88 -1.60
N ARG A 2 -49.07 7.86 -2.85
CA ARG A 2 -48.26 7.61 -4.08
C ARG A 2 -47.37 8.77 -4.55
N GLY A 3 -47.55 9.99 -4.03
CA GLY A 3 -46.76 11.18 -4.41
C GLY A 3 -45.36 11.25 -3.79
N ARG A 4 -45.18 10.77 -2.54
CA ARG A 4 -43.88 10.77 -1.85
C ARG A 4 -42.89 9.78 -2.45
N ALA A 5 -43.36 8.62 -2.93
CA ALA A 5 -42.49 7.63 -3.57
C ALA A 5 -41.90 8.13 -4.91
N ARG A 6 -42.67 8.90 -5.70
CA ARG A 6 -42.18 9.49 -6.96
C ARG A 6 -41.15 10.60 -6.75
N ALA A 7 -41.26 11.37 -5.66
CA ALA A 7 -40.29 12.41 -5.32
C ALA A 7 -38.92 11.83 -4.91
N ILE A 8 -38.88 10.69 -4.20
CA ILE A 8 -37.64 10.03 -3.80
C ILE A 8 -36.86 9.45 -5.00
N HIS A 9 -37.56 9.09 -6.08
CA HIS A 9 -36.92 8.59 -7.30
C HIS A 9 -36.40 9.69 -8.24
N ALA A 10 -36.85 10.94 -8.08
CA ALA A 10 -36.53 12.03 -9.00
C ALA A 10 -35.15 12.69 -8.76
N GLU A 11 -34.46 12.40 -7.65
CA GLU A 11 -33.25 13.14 -7.24
C GLU A 11 -31.99 12.29 -7.05
N ARG A 12 -31.96 11.05 -7.56
CA ARG A 12 -30.68 10.31 -7.67
C ARG A 12 -29.93 10.76 -8.92
N GLU A 13 -29.43 11.99 -8.91
CA GLU A 13 -28.37 12.38 -9.85
C GLU A 13 -27.14 11.48 -9.62
N LEU A 14 -26.83 10.64 -10.60
CA LEU A 14 -25.59 9.85 -10.62
C LEU A 14 -24.40 10.78 -10.84
N ARG A 15 -23.94 11.43 -9.77
CA ARG A 15 -22.74 12.27 -9.83
C ARG A 15 -21.50 11.38 -9.86
N ALA A 16 -20.70 11.48 -10.93
CA ALA A 16 -19.47 10.71 -11.07
C ALA A 16 -18.48 11.08 -9.94
N LYS A 17 -18.40 10.23 -8.91
CA LYS A 17 -17.55 10.47 -7.73
C LYS A 17 -16.05 10.38 -8.02
N HIS A 18 -15.67 9.46 -8.91
CA HIS A 18 -14.27 9.17 -9.29
C HIS A 18 -14.12 9.15 -10.81
N PRO A 19 -13.24 10.01 -11.39
CA PRO A 19 -12.87 9.96 -12.80
C PRO A 19 -12.33 8.58 -13.20
N LEU A 20 -12.57 8.18 -14.45
CA LEU A 20 -12.08 6.91 -14.99
C LEU A 20 -10.56 6.78 -14.82
N ALA A 21 -9.80 7.85 -15.09
CA ALA A 21 -8.35 7.86 -14.92
C ALA A 21 -7.90 7.42 -13.51
N ILE A 22 -8.54 7.93 -12.44
CA ILE A 22 -8.20 7.55 -11.05
C ILE A 22 -8.45 6.06 -10.81
N ARG A 23 -9.53 5.51 -11.39
CA ARG A 23 -9.84 4.08 -11.28
C ARG A 23 -8.78 3.23 -11.98
N TRP A 24 -8.36 3.65 -13.18
CA TRP A 24 -7.28 2.97 -13.92
C TRP A 24 -5.98 2.93 -13.12
N PHE A 25 -5.53 4.07 -12.59
CA PHE A 25 -4.32 4.10 -11.76
C PHE A 25 -4.42 3.20 -10.53
N HIS A 26 -5.60 3.14 -9.90
CA HIS A 26 -5.85 2.26 -8.75
C HIS A 26 -5.78 0.78 -9.12
N TRP A 27 -6.47 0.37 -10.19
CA TRP A 27 -6.51 -1.02 -10.63
C TRP A 27 -5.20 -1.53 -11.21
N ILE A 28 -4.37 -0.65 -11.75
CA ILE A 28 -2.99 -0.99 -12.14
C ILE A 28 -2.11 -1.15 -10.90
N ASN A 29 -2.25 -0.26 -9.91
CA ASN A 29 -1.45 -0.32 -8.68
C ASN A 29 -1.74 -1.57 -7.85
N PHE A 30 -2.97 -2.09 -7.85
CA PHE A 30 -3.32 -3.29 -7.08
C PHE A 30 -2.39 -4.49 -7.39
N PRO A 31 -2.32 -5.02 -8.63
CA PRO A 31 -1.42 -6.12 -8.95
C PRO A 31 0.06 -5.73 -8.84
N VAL A 32 0.43 -4.50 -9.20
CA VAL A 32 1.82 -4.03 -9.11
C VAL A 32 2.31 -4.07 -7.67
N ILE A 33 1.55 -3.51 -6.72
CA ILE A 33 1.91 -3.49 -5.30
C ILE A 33 1.91 -4.92 -4.75
N THR A 34 0.92 -5.75 -5.10
CA THR A 34 0.89 -7.15 -4.67
C THR A 34 2.17 -7.90 -5.10
N LEU A 35 2.60 -7.74 -6.36
CA LEU A 35 3.83 -8.36 -6.87
C LEU A 35 5.09 -7.77 -6.24
N MET A 36 5.11 -6.46 -5.96
CA MET A 36 6.21 -5.80 -5.25
C MET A 36 6.35 -6.31 -3.82
N VAL A 37 5.24 -6.48 -3.11
CA VAL A 37 5.23 -7.05 -1.75
C VAL A 37 5.69 -8.50 -1.79
N TRP A 38 5.14 -9.31 -2.70
CA TRP A 38 5.52 -10.72 -2.86
C TRP A 38 7.03 -10.88 -3.14
N SER A 39 7.55 -10.17 -4.13
CA SER A 39 8.98 -10.21 -4.48
C SER A 39 9.87 -9.57 -3.40
N GLY A 40 9.41 -8.52 -2.72
CA GLY A 40 10.14 -7.89 -1.63
C GLY A 40 10.26 -8.80 -0.42
N LEU A 41 9.21 -9.58 -0.12
CA LEU A 41 9.23 -10.61 0.91
C LEU A 41 10.24 -11.72 0.58
N MET A 42 10.38 -12.13 -0.69
CA MET A 42 11.44 -13.06 -1.11
C MET A 42 12.86 -12.50 -0.87
N ILE A 43 13.08 -11.19 -1.10
CA ILE A 43 14.37 -10.55 -0.82
C ILE A 43 14.63 -10.50 0.68
N LEU A 44 13.61 -10.12 1.47
CA LEU A 44 13.70 -10.01 2.92
C LEU A 44 14.04 -11.36 3.56
N TRP A 45 13.33 -12.42 3.16
CA TRP A 45 13.49 -13.76 3.72
C TRP A 45 14.61 -14.59 3.08
N ALA A 46 15.42 -14.01 2.18
CA ALA A 46 16.54 -14.70 1.57
C ALA A 46 17.72 -14.95 2.54
N ASN A 47 17.82 -14.22 3.66
CA ASN A 47 18.90 -14.36 4.64
C ASN A 47 18.38 -14.39 6.08
N ASN A 48 18.99 -15.19 6.95
CA ASN A 48 18.56 -15.50 8.32
C ASN A 48 19.14 -14.57 9.41
N VAL A 49 19.36 -13.29 9.09
CA VAL A 49 20.22 -12.38 9.89
C VAL A 49 19.43 -11.26 10.60
N PHE A 50 18.13 -11.44 10.87
CA PHE A 50 17.38 -10.44 11.66
C PHE A 50 17.47 -10.74 13.16
N THR A 51 18.59 -10.34 13.75
CA THR A 51 18.79 -10.25 15.20
C THR A 51 18.43 -8.84 15.67
N VAL A 52 17.39 -8.70 16.49
CA VAL A 52 17.08 -7.45 17.20
C VAL A 52 17.50 -7.63 18.65
N LEU A 53 18.37 -6.75 19.16
CA LEU A 53 18.88 -6.81 20.55
C LEU A 53 19.51 -8.17 20.92
N GLY A 54 20.22 -8.82 19.98
CA GLY A 54 20.84 -10.13 20.19
C GLY A 54 19.87 -11.31 20.15
N HIS A 55 18.56 -11.07 20.02
CA HIS A 55 17.54 -12.11 19.84
C HIS A 55 17.19 -12.24 18.35
N ARG A 56 17.24 -13.47 17.82
CA ARG A 56 16.76 -13.75 16.47
C ARG A 56 15.24 -13.55 16.46
N VAL A 57 14.77 -12.51 15.78
CA VAL A 57 13.33 -12.18 15.70
C VAL A 57 12.65 -12.95 14.58
N ILE A 58 13.41 -13.35 13.55
CA ILE A 58 12.93 -14.18 12.44
C ILE A 58 13.78 -15.46 12.42
N THR A 59 13.21 -16.59 12.82
CA THR A 59 13.86 -17.92 12.90
C THR A 59 13.65 -18.73 11.60
N SER A 60 14.47 -19.76 11.38
CA SER A 60 14.32 -20.74 10.27
C SER A 60 12.90 -21.28 10.15
N ASP A 61 12.22 -21.52 11.26
CA ASP A 61 10.90 -22.15 11.28
C ASP A 61 9.80 -21.19 10.78
N SER A 62 10.01 -19.87 10.93
CA SER A 62 9.15 -18.83 10.34
C SER A 62 9.45 -18.54 8.86
N LEU A 63 10.61 -19.01 8.37
CA LEU A 63 11.09 -18.85 6.99
C LEU A 63 10.61 -19.98 6.07
N GLU A 64 10.40 -21.18 6.60
CA GLU A 64 9.85 -22.31 5.85
C GLU A 64 8.38 -22.08 5.49
N HIS A 65 7.61 -21.45 6.40
CA HIS A 65 6.19 -21.16 6.17
C HIS A 65 5.75 -19.79 6.73
N PRO A 66 5.95 -18.68 6.00
CA PRO A 66 5.50 -17.35 6.43
C PRO A 66 3.98 -17.21 6.59
N LEU A 67 3.23 -18.13 6.00
CA LEU A 67 1.78 -18.30 6.13
C LEU A 67 1.39 -19.56 6.92
N ALA A 68 2.32 -20.25 7.61
CA ALA A 68 2.02 -21.45 8.41
C ALA A 68 0.76 -21.32 9.29
N PRO A 69 0.53 -20.18 9.99
CA PRO A 69 -0.69 -20.00 10.75
C PRO A 69 -1.98 -19.98 9.91
N PHE A 70 -1.92 -19.50 8.66
CA PHE A 70 -3.02 -19.49 7.70
C PHE A 70 -3.20 -20.85 7.00
N ASP A 71 -2.11 -21.54 6.69
CA ASP A 71 -2.15 -22.89 6.12
C ASP A 71 -2.76 -23.89 7.12
N GLN A 72 -2.49 -23.72 8.43
CA GLN A 72 -3.11 -24.49 9.52
C GLN A 72 -4.64 -24.24 9.66
N LEU A 73 -5.10 -23.06 9.24
CA LEU A 73 -6.51 -22.67 9.20
C LEU A 73 -7.22 -23.19 7.92
N LEU A 74 -6.49 -23.34 6.82
CA LEU A 74 -7.00 -23.79 5.51
C LEU A 74 -6.89 -25.32 5.29
N THR A 75 -6.15 -26.02 6.15
CA THR A 75 -5.89 -27.48 6.10
C THR A 75 -7.08 -28.36 6.49
N HIS A 76 -8.25 -27.77 6.78
CA HIS A 76 -9.53 -28.49 6.70
C HIS A 76 -9.82 -29.09 5.30
N THR A 77 -9.01 -28.76 4.28
CA THR A 77 -9.13 -29.26 2.90
C THR A 77 -8.13 -30.37 2.52
N GLY A 78 -7.37 -30.92 3.47
CA GLY A 78 -6.75 -32.26 3.31
C GLY A 78 -5.49 -32.37 2.45
N ARG A 79 -4.63 -31.34 2.38
CA ARG A 79 -3.29 -31.47 1.79
C ARG A 79 -2.23 -31.82 2.84
N PRO A 80 -1.32 -32.81 2.58
CA PRO A 80 -0.21 -33.13 3.46
C PRO A 80 0.91 -32.08 3.39
N VAL A 81 1.54 -31.82 4.54
CA VAL A 81 2.67 -30.88 4.68
C VAL A 81 3.94 -31.57 4.16
N GLY A 82 4.62 -30.99 3.16
CA GLY A 82 5.96 -31.43 2.74
C GLY A 82 6.18 -31.81 1.27
N GLU A 83 5.22 -31.61 0.36
CA GLU A 83 5.47 -31.69 -1.10
C GLU A 83 5.58 -30.26 -1.68
N GLU A 84 6.78 -29.82 -2.04
CA GLU A 84 7.10 -28.47 -2.56
C GLU A 84 6.17 -28.06 -3.72
N PRO A 85 5.46 -26.92 -3.59
CA PRO A 85 5.97 -25.68 -4.18
C PRO A 85 5.81 -24.50 -3.20
N TYR A 86 6.62 -23.45 -3.35
CA TYR A 86 6.56 -22.17 -2.60
C TYR A 86 7.37 -22.06 -1.30
N THR A 87 8.59 -22.62 -1.24
CA THR A 87 9.60 -22.09 -0.30
C THR A 87 9.94 -20.63 -0.63
N LEU A 88 9.75 -19.72 0.34
CA LEU A 88 10.17 -18.31 0.26
C LEU A 88 11.65 -18.12 0.62
N GLY A 89 12.31 -19.15 1.18
CA GLY A 89 13.73 -19.14 1.50
C GLY A 89 14.64 -19.32 0.27
N PHE A 90 15.83 -18.71 0.31
CA PHE A 90 16.95 -18.90 -0.63
C PHE A 90 16.73 -18.49 -2.12
N ARG A 91 15.70 -17.69 -2.43
CA ARG A 91 15.42 -17.20 -3.81
C ARG A 91 15.78 -15.73 -4.03
N LEU A 92 16.94 -15.29 -3.53
CA LEU A 92 17.36 -13.88 -3.58
C LEU A 92 17.40 -13.32 -5.01
N ALA A 93 18.09 -14.02 -5.92
CA ALA A 93 18.29 -13.54 -7.29
C ALA A 93 16.96 -13.37 -8.04
N GLU A 94 16.04 -14.32 -7.86
CA GLU A 94 14.72 -14.27 -8.47
C GLU A 94 13.83 -13.18 -7.86
N GLY A 95 13.83 -13.05 -6.53
CA GLY A 95 13.14 -11.96 -5.83
C GLY A 95 13.63 -10.60 -6.31
N MET A 96 14.94 -10.39 -6.40
CA MET A 96 15.54 -9.15 -6.93
C MET A 96 15.13 -8.89 -8.38
N TRP A 97 15.18 -9.89 -9.26
CA TRP A 97 14.83 -9.73 -10.66
C TRP A 97 13.38 -9.27 -10.83
N TRP A 98 12.41 -9.96 -10.20
CA TRP A 98 11.01 -9.57 -10.24
C TRP A 98 10.75 -8.22 -9.58
N HIS A 99 11.36 -7.97 -8.42
CA HIS A 99 11.13 -6.74 -7.68
C HIS A 99 11.58 -5.52 -8.47
N PHE A 100 12.80 -5.51 -9.00
CA PHE A 100 13.29 -4.36 -9.76
C PHE A 100 12.61 -4.22 -11.12
N ALA A 101 12.20 -5.33 -11.77
CA ALA A 101 11.42 -5.26 -13.00
C ALA A 101 10.06 -4.57 -12.78
N ILE A 102 9.32 -4.97 -11.74
CA ILE A 102 8.02 -4.40 -11.41
C ILE A 102 8.15 -3.01 -10.78
N ALA A 103 9.25 -2.70 -10.09
CA ALA A 103 9.52 -1.39 -9.51
C ALA A 103 9.47 -0.27 -10.56
N TRP A 104 9.94 -0.52 -11.79
CA TRP A 104 9.85 0.45 -12.87
C TRP A 104 8.41 0.72 -13.32
N LEU A 105 7.56 -0.32 -13.35
CA LEU A 105 6.12 -0.13 -13.62
C LEU A 105 5.45 0.69 -12.52
N PHE A 106 5.79 0.42 -11.25
CA PHE A 106 5.34 1.21 -10.11
C PHE A 106 5.80 2.68 -10.23
N ALA A 107 7.07 2.90 -10.56
CA ALA A 107 7.65 4.24 -10.72
C ALA A 107 6.96 5.04 -11.83
N ILE A 108 6.84 4.46 -13.03
CA ILE A 108 6.21 5.11 -14.18
C ILE A 108 4.74 5.41 -13.88
N ASN A 109 3.99 4.43 -13.37
CA ASN A 109 2.59 4.63 -13.01
C ASN A 109 2.41 5.71 -11.93
N GLY A 110 3.27 5.73 -10.93
CA GLY A 110 3.30 6.75 -9.88
C GLY A 110 3.59 8.15 -10.41
N VAL A 111 4.60 8.30 -11.28
CA VAL A 111 4.94 9.60 -11.89
C VAL A 111 3.79 10.11 -12.75
N VAL A 112 3.19 9.25 -13.58
CA VAL A 112 2.03 9.62 -14.41
C VAL A 112 0.82 10.00 -13.54
N TYR A 113 0.57 9.26 -12.46
CA TYR A 113 -0.49 9.57 -11.51
C TYR A 113 -0.28 10.94 -10.83
N VAL A 114 0.93 11.23 -10.34
CA VAL A 114 1.26 12.52 -9.72
C VAL A 114 1.14 13.65 -10.73
N ALA A 115 1.62 13.47 -11.97
CA ALA A 115 1.47 14.46 -13.04
C ALA A 115 -0.01 14.74 -13.36
N TYR A 116 -0.84 13.69 -13.44
CA TYR A 116 -2.29 13.83 -13.59
C TYR A 116 -2.91 14.59 -12.41
N LEU A 117 -2.52 14.27 -11.18
CA LEU A 117 -3.04 14.89 -9.97
C LEU A 117 -2.71 16.39 -9.92
N LEU A 118 -1.48 16.76 -10.30
CA LEU A 118 -1.04 18.15 -10.41
C LEU A 118 -1.80 18.90 -11.50
N ARG A 119 -1.90 18.33 -12.72
CA ARG A 119 -2.58 18.94 -13.87
C ARG A 119 -4.09 19.12 -13.64
N SER A 120 -4.74 18.12 -13.05
CA SER A 120 -6.19 18.17 -12.78
C SER A 120 -6.56 19.04 -11.58
N GLY A 121 -5.58 19.43 -10.75
CA GLY A 121 -5.81 20.16 -9.51
C GLY A 121 -6.49 19.34 -8.40
N ALA A 122 -6.70 18.04 -8.62
CA ALA A 122 -7.38 17.16 -7.68
C ALA A 122 -6.60 16.97 -6.36
N TRP A 123 -5.28 17.25 -6.35
CA TRP A 123 -4.45 17.23 -5.13
C TRP A 123 -5.05 18.11 -4.02
N ARG A 124 -5.66 19.25 -4.37
CA ARG A 124 -6.26 20.19 -3.39
C ARG A 124 -7.37 19.56 -2.54
N THR A 125 -7.98 18.48 -3.03
CA THR A 125 -9.07 17.79 -2.32
C THR A 125 -8.59 16.72 -1.35
N ILE A 126 -7.34 16.24 -1.50
CA ILE A 126 -6.77 15.16 -0.70
C ILE A 126 -5.75 15.65 0.34
N VAL A 127 -5.24 16.87 0.22
CA VAL A 127 -4.30 17.44 1.21
C VAL A 127 -5.00 17.61 2.55
N PRO A 128 -4.41 17.12 3.66
CA PRO A 128 -4.99 17.23 4.99
C PRO A 128 -5.07 18.69 5.46
N SER A 129 -6.19 19.06 6.09
CA SER A 129 -6.34 20.33 6.80
C SER A 129 -5.44 20.41 8.05
N ARG A 130 -5.25 21.61 8.60
CA ARG A 130 -4.47 21.80 9.85
C ARG A 130 -5.01 21.01 11.03
N SER A 131 -6.32 20.75 11.05
CA SER A 131 -7.04 19.99 12.07
C SER A 131 -7.22 18.51 11.71
N ALA A 132 -6.58 18.03 10.63
CA ALA A 132 -6.84 16.70 10.07
C ALA A 132 -6.61 15.56 11.07
N ILE A 133 -5.61 15.63 11.93
CA ILE A 133 -5.34 14.55 12.91
C ILE A 133 -6.51 14.42 13.90
N ARG A 134 -6.95 15.54 14.49
CA ARG A 134 -8.08 15.56 15.42
C ARG A 134 -9.37 15.09 14.75
N GLU A 135 -9.61 15.56 13.54
CA GLU A 135 -10.78 15.15 12.76
C GLU A 135 -10.71 13.69 12.31
N ALA A 136 -9.53 13.15 12.02
CA ALA A 136 -9.35 11.75 11.65
C ALA A 136 -9.64 10.83 12.83
N ILE A 137 -9.20 11.19 14.03
CA ILE A 137 -9.62 10.47 15.26
C ILE A 137 -11.14 10.51 15.40
N HIS A 138 -11.76 11.65 15.13
CA HIS A 138 -13.22 11.75 15.18
C HIS A 138 -13.91 10.86 14.14
N VAL A 139 -13.39 10.79 12.91
CA VAL A 139 -13.87 9.87 11.87
C VAL A 139 -13.80 8.43 12.36
N VAL A 140 -12.67 8.01 12.93
CA VAL A 140 -12.51 6.66 13.49
C VAL A 140 -13.54 6.38 14.60
N LEU A 141 -13.78 7.35 15.49
CA LEU A 141 -14.79 7.19 16.54
C LEU A 141 -16.22 7.09 15.99
N VAL A 142 -16.54 7.82 14.92
CA VAL A 142 -17.84 7.69 14.24
C VAL A 142 -17.96 6.34 13.54
N ASP A 143 -16.92 5.91 12.82
CA ASP A 143 -16.89 4.62 12.10
C ASP A 143 -16.97 3.42 13.06
N LEU A 144 -16.38 3.53 14.25
CA LEU A 144 -16.51 2.56 15.35
C LEU A 144 -17.83 2.68 16.12
N HIS A 145 -18.75 3.54 15.68
CA HIS A 145 -20.05 3.79 16.33
C HIS A 145 -19.96 4.33 17.77
N LEU A 146 -18.81 4.87 18.17
CA LEU A 146 -18.55 5.47 19.48
C LEU A 146 -18.96 6.96 19.54
N SER A 147 -19.23 7.58 18.39
CA SER A 147 -19.73 8.96 18.31
C SER A 147 -20.90 9.10 17.34
N LYS A 148 -21.89 9.91 17.73
CA LYS A 148 -23.09 10.20 16.92
C LYS A 148 -23.04 11.56 16.23
N ARG A 149 -21.94 12.31 16.38
CA ARG A 149 -21.80 13.63 15.75
C ARG A 149 -21.61 13.44 14.24
N PRO A 150 -22.33 14.19 13.39
CA PRO A 150 -22.21 14.06 11.95
C PRO A 150 -20.84 14.52 11.48
N LEU A 151 -20.29 13.84 10.48
CA LEU A 151 -19.03 14.23 9.84
C LEU A 151 -19.24 15.50 8.98
N PRO A 152 -18.22 16.36 8.84
CA PRO A 152 -18.28 17.51 7.93
C PRO A 152 -18.59 17.07 6.50
N ASP A 153 -19.46 17.81 5.81
CA ASP A 153 -19.82 17.53 4.41
C ASP A 153 -18.70 17.99 3.46
N ARG A 154 -17.85 17.04 3.09
CA ARG A 154 -16.71 17.23 2.18
C ARG A 154 -16.52 15.98 1.35
N LYS A 155 -15.94 16.16 0.16
CA LYS A 155 -15.67 15.05 -0.78
C LYS A 155 -14.88 13.90 -0.13
N TYR A 156 -13.89 14.24 0.69
CA TYR A 156 -13.04 13.30 1.42
C TYR A 156 -12.93 13.70 2.88
N ASN A 157 -13.12 12.76 3.80
CA ASN A 157 -12.95 13.01 5.22
C ASN A 157 -11.47 13.15 5.61
N ALA A 158 -11.17 13.62 6.84
CA ALA A 158 -9.80 13.86 7.26
C ALA A 158 -8.94 12.59 7.30
N ALA A 159 -9.52 11.46 7.72
CA ALA A 159 -8.81 10.17 7.72
C ALA A 159 -8.43 9.75 6.29
N GLN A 160 -9.34 9.93 5.33
CA GLN A 160 -9.10 9.69 3.91
C GLN A 160 -8.03 10.63 3.34
N GLN A 161 -8.05 11.93 3.68
CA GLN A 161 -7.02 12.88 3.25
C GLN A 161 -5.63 12.49 3.74
N ILE A 162 -5.52 12.10 5.02
CA ILE A 162 -4.27 11.59 5.61
C ILE A 162 -3.84 10.31 4.88
N ALA A 163 -4.74 9.35 4.70
CA ALA A 163 -4.42 8.08 4.04
C ALA A 163 -3.95 8.29 2.60
N TYR A 164 -4.65 9.09 1.80
CA TYR A 164 -4.29 9.31 0.40
C TYR A 164 -2.97 10.09 0.25
N THR A 165 -2.78 11.13 1.04
CA THR A 165 -1.53 11.89 1.03
C THR A 165 -0.37 11.04 1.56
N GLY A 166 -0.62 10.26 2.62
CA GLY A 166 0.35 9.35 3.22
C GLY A 166 0.80 8.26 2.25
N VAL A 167 -0.12 7.60 1.54
CA VAL A 167 0.23 6.57 0.54
C VAL A 167 1.08 7.13 -0.59
N ILE A 168 0.80 8.35 -1.07
CA ILE A 168 1.64 9.01 -2.07
C ILE A 168 3.04 9.27 -1.50
N GLY A 169 3.14 9.77 -0.27
CA GLY A 169 4.42 10.02 0.41
C GLY A 169 5.22 8.75 0.66
N LEU A 170 4.57 7.68 1.13
CA LEU A 170 5.19 6.36 1.33
C LEU A 170 5.64 5.75 0.00
N GLY A 171 4.85 5.88 -1.07
CA GLY A 171 5.24 5.44 -2.41
C GLY A 171 6.48 6.18 -2.93
N LEU A 172 6.56 7.50 -2.70
CA LEU A 172 7.75 8.29 -3.03
C LEU A 172 8.97 7.85 -2.21
N LEU A 173 8.80 7.67 -0.90
CA LEU A 173 9.87 7.19 -0.02
C LEU A 173 10.40 5.82 -0.47
N ALA A 174 9.49 4.88 -0.76
CA ALA A 174 9.83 3.55 -1.26
C ALA A 174 10.55 3.60 -2.62
N LEU A 175 10.15 4.52 -3.51
CA LEU A 175 10.82 4.70 -4.81
C LEU A 175 12.23 5.26 -4.63
N LEU A 176 12.40 6.30 -3.80
CA LEU A 176 13.70 6.92 -3.56
C LEU A 176 14.68 5.95 -2.88
N SER A 177 14.22 5.21 -1.87
CA SER A 177 15.03 4.18 -1.22
C SER A 177 15.36 3.02 -2.16
N GLY A 178 14.39 2.54 -2.93
CA GLY A 178 14.59 1.46 -3.90
C GLY A 178 15.61 1.83 -4.97
N VAL A 179 15.54 3.03 -5.53
CA VAL A 179 16.49 3.52 -6.55
C VAL A 179 17.89 3.74 -5.95
N ALA A 180 17.98 4.23 -4.72
CA ALA A 180 19.25 4.36 -4.00
C ALA A 180 19.94 3.00 -3.74
N ILE A 181 19.15 1.95 -3.47
CA ILE A 181 19.64 0.57 -3.29
C ILE A 181 19.97 -0.09 -4.63
N TYR A 182 19.20 0.21 -5.69
CA TYR A 182 19.40 -0.36 -7.02
C TYR A 182 20.69 0.13 -7.69
N LYS A 183 21.04 1.41 -7.55
CA LYS A 183 22.21 2.05 -8.17
C LYS A 183 23.04 2.88 -7.18
N PRO A 184 23.62 2.27 -6.15
CA PRO A 184 24.21 3.00 -5.03
C PRO A 184 25.46 3.81 -5.40
N MET A 185 26.27 3.35 -6.35
CA MET A 185 27.44 4.12 -6.78
C MET A 185 27.07 5.33 -7.63
N GLN A 186 26.09 5.17 -8.53
CA GLN A 186 25.65 6.25 -9.42
C GLN A 186 24.88 7.33 -8.65
N LEU A 187 24.18 6.92 -7.59
CA LEU A 187 23.35 7.79 -6.76
C LEU A 187 23.90 7.95 -5.34
N SER A 188 25.23 7.95 -5.21
CA SER A 188 25.91 7.97 -3.91
C SER A 188 25.47 9.09 -2.95
N PRO A 189 25.12 10.33 -3.39
CA PRO A 189 24.61 11.34 -2.47
C PRO A 189 23.27 10.94 -1.83
N LEU A 190 22.36 10.38 -2.62
CA LEU A 190 21.05 9.90 -2.15
C LEU A 190 21.21 8.69 -1.23
N THR A 191 22.08 7.75 -1.59
CA THR A 191 22.39 6.58 -0.78
C THR A 191 22.96 6.97 0.58
N ARG A 192 23.86 7.96 0.64
CA ARG A 192 24.40 8.49 1.91
C ARG A 192 23.33 9.14 2.79
N LEU A 193 22.42 9.92 2.20
CA LEU A 193 21.31 10.54 2.94
C LEU A 193 20.40 9.49 3.60
N LEU A 194 20.25 8.33 2.97
CA LEU A 194 19.41 7.23 3.44
C LEU A 194 20.15 6.20 4.29
N GLY A 195 21.38 6.50 4.76
CA GLY A 195 22.14 5.67 5.70
C GLY A 195 23.47 5.14 5.16
N GLY A 196 23.65 5.07 3.84
CA GLY A 196 24.88 4.58 3.21
C GLY A 196 25.09 3.06 3.29
N TYR A 197 26.14 2.59 2.62
CA TYR A 197 26.71 1.26 2.83
C TYR A 197 28.07 1.49 3.48
N THR A 198 28.23 1.10 4.74
CA THR A 198 29.51 1.14 5.46
C THR A 198 30.40 -0.02 5.03
#